data_AF-A0A1I8B3S2-F1
#
_entry.id   AF-A0A1I8B3S2-F1
#
_cell.length_a   1.000
_cell.length_b   1.000
_cell.length_c   1.000
_cell.angle_alpha   90.00
_cell.angle_beta   90.00
_cell.angle_gamma   90.00
#
_symmetry.space_group_name_H-M   'P 1'
#
loop_
_entity.id
_entity.type
_entity.pdbx_description
1 polymer ?
#
loop_
_entity_poly.entity_id
_entity_poly.type
_entity_poly.pdbx_seq_one_letter_code
_entity_poly.pdbx_strand_id
1 'polypeptide(L)'
;MLPELYFIIICCFGGIGLFFNFLLIWLIIRYTMIEMKVYSRILLQTCFVDIIGIIVFVIVQPVLVSDNGIGTVWEYGPTHYLPNPWQCLFSILFAFMKRFTTENVCSQFIFRYLTVVR
;
A
#
# COMPACT_ATOMS: atom_id res chain seq x y z
N MET A 1 6.71 -24.05 -9.14
CA MET A 1 7.69 -23.74 -8.09
C MET A 1 7.95 -22.22 -7.94
N LEU A 2 8.34 -21.49 -9.00
CA LEU A 2 8.50 -20.01 -8.94
C LEU A 2 7.23 -19.21 -8.54
N PRO A 3 6.02 -19.48 -9.09
CA PRO A 3 4.83 -18.68 -8.76
C PRO A 3 4.32 -18.92 -7.33
N GLU A 4 4.44 -20.14 -6.80
CA GLU A 4 4.04 -20.47 -5.43
C GLU A 4 4.96 -19.81 -4.40
N LEU A 5 6.27 -19.77 -4.66
CA LEU A 5 7.22 -19.05 -3.82
C LEU A 5 6.93 -17.54 -3.82
N TYR A 6 6.65 -16.97 -4.99
CA TYR A 6 6.27 -15.55 -5.12
C TYR A 6 4.99 -15.23 -4.34
N PHE A 7 3.98 -16.09 -4.43
CA PHE A 7 2.74 -15.97 -3.66
C PHE A 7 3.00 -15.96 -2.14
N ILE A 8 3.79 -16.92 -1.64
CA ILE A 8 4.14 -17.00 -0.22
C ILE A 8 4.86 -15.73 0.23
N ILE A 9 5.83 -15.26 -0.56
CA ILE A 9 6.59 -14.05 -0.27
C ILE A 9 5.66 -12.83 -0.16
N ILE A 10 4.74 -12.62 -1.12
CA ILE A 10 3.78 -11.51 -1.08
C ILE A 10 2.90 -11.62 0.17
N CYS A 11 2.38 -12.80 0.47
CA CYS A 11 1.53 -13.00 1.64
C CYS A 11 2.28 -12.71 2.94
N CYS A 12 3.55 -13.12 3.06
CA CYS A 12 4.40 -12.80 4.21
C CYS A 12 4.65 -11.30 4.33
N PHE A 13 5.04 -10.63 3.25
CA PHE A 13 5.26 -9.17 3.27
C PHE A 13 3.96 -8.40 3.56
N GLY A 14 2.84 -8.84 3.00
CA GLY A 14 1.52 -8.27 3.28
C GLY A 14 1.15 -8.44 4.75
N GLY A 15 1.32 -9.63 5.32
CA GLY A 15 1.06 -9.90 6.73
C GLY A 15 1.92 -9.05 7.68
N ILE A 16 3.22 -8.93 7.38
CA ILE A 16 4.14 -8.05 8.13
C ILE A 16 3.70 -6.59 8.03
N GLY A 17 3.35 -6.12 6.83
CA GLY A 17 2.88 -4.76 6.60
C GLY A 17 1.58 -4.43 7.35
N LEU A 18 0.62 -5.36 7.35
CA LEU A 18 -0.61 -5.22 8.13
C LEU A 18 -0.33 -5.15 9.63
N PHE A 19 0.52 -6.06 10.13
CA PHE A 19 0.91 -6.08 11.54
C PHE A 19 1.49 -4.74 12.00
N PHE A 20 2.46 -4.19 11.25
CA PHE A 20 3.06 -2.90 11.59
C PHE A 20 2.08 -1.74 11.51
N ASN A 21 1.17 -1.73 10.53
CA ASN A 21 0.15 -0.69 10.44
C ASN A 21 -0.85 -0.74 11.60
N PHE A 22 -1.30 -1.93 12.00
CA PHE A 22 -2.16 -2.08 13.18
C PHE A 22 -1.44 -1.71 14.48
N LEU A 23 -0.17 -2.11 14.63
CA LEU A 23 0.65 -1.72 15.77
C LEU A 23 0.81 -0.19 15.83
N LEU A 24 1.04 0.46 14.69
CA LEU A 24 1.18 1.91 14.62
C LEU A 24 -0.13 2.62 14.96
N ILE A 25 -1.27 2.16 14.45
CA ILE A 25 -2.60 2.68 14.83
C ILE A 25 -2.80 2.57 16.34
N TRP A 26 -2.47 1.42 16.94
CA TRP A 26 -2.58 1.23 18.39
C TRP A 26 -1.68 2.20 19.17
N LEU A 27 -0.44 2.42 18.72
CA LEU A 27 0.49 3.38 19.32
C LEU A 27 -0.03 4.82 19.21
N ILE A 28 -0.55 5.21 18.04
CA ILE A 28 -1.14 6.54 17.82
C ILE A 28 -2.29 6.77 18.80
N ILE A 29 -3.22 5.83 18.92
CA ILE A 29 -4.41 6.01 19.77
C ILE A 29 -4.00 6.10 21.24
N ARG A 30 -3.02 5.31 21.68
CA ARG A 30 -2.68 5.18 23.10
C ARG A 30 -1.69 6.22 23.61
N TYR A 31 -0.75 6.69 22.78
CA TYR A 31 0.41 7.46 23.23
C TYR A 31 0.58 8.84 22.58
N THR A 32 -0.35 9.27 21.73
CA THR A 32 -0.23 10.60 21.08
C THR A 32 -0.47 11.74 22.07
N MET A 33 0.53 12.62 22.20
CA MET A 33 0.44 13.89 22.93
C MET A 33 -0.46 14.90 22.19
N ILE A 34 -1.15 15.77 22.93
CA ILE A 34 -2.11 16.74 22.38
C ILE A 34 -1.49 17.64 21.31
N GLU A 35 -0.23 18.04 21.50
CA GLU A 35 0.55 18.89 20.59
C GLU A 35 0.76 18.25 19.22
N MET A 36 0.77 16.92 19.14
CA MET A 36 1.01 16.16 17.91
C MET A 36 -0.30 15.68 17.24
N LYS A 37 -1.47 16.23 17.63
CA LYS A 37 -2.77 15.78 17.10
C LYS A 37 -2.93 15.93 15.58
N VAL A 38 -2.34 16.97 14.99
CA VAL A 38 -2.40 17.15 13.52
C VAL A 38 -1.55 16.11 12.82
N TYR A 39 -0.34 15.90 13.33
CA TYR A 39 0.58 14.90 12.81
C TYR A 39 0.04 13.48 12.94
N SER A 40 -0.57 13.14 14.07
CA SER A 40 -1.14 11.82 14.31
C SER A 40 -2.33 11.51 13.39
N ARG A 41 -3.13 12.53 13.02
CA ARG A 41 -4.20 12.37 12.02
C ARG A 41 -3.64 12.01 10.65
N ILE A 42 -2.57 12.69 10.21
CA ILE A 42 -1.90 12.40 8.95
C ILE A 42 -1.32 10.98 8.97
N LEU A 43 -0.66 10.61 10.08
CA LEU A 43 -0.08 9.28 10.25
C LEU A 43 -1.17 8.19 10.20
N LEU A 44 -2.29 8.42 10.89
CA LEU A 44 -3.42 7.50 10.94
C LEU A 44 -4.11 7.35 9.59
N GLN A 45 -4.30 8.44 8.84
CA GLN A 45 -4.75 8.38 7.45
C GLN A 45 -3.81 7.53 6.60
N THR A 46 -2.51 7.70 6.76
CA THR A 46 -1.52 6.92 6.02
C THR A 46 -1.61 5.43 6.35
N CYS A 47 -1.76 5.08 7.63
CA CYS A 47 -1.95 3.68 8.03
C CYS A 47 -3.20 3.04 7.41
N PHE A 48 -4.32 3.77 7.34
CA PHE A 48 -5.53 3.27 6.68
C PHE A 48 -5.32 3.05 5.19
N VAL A 49 -4.65 3.98 4.52
CA VAL A 49 -4.34 3.87 3.10
C VAL A 49 -3.40 2.70 2.83
N ASP A 50 -2.38 2.51 3.68
CA ASP A 50 -1.43 1.41 3.56
C ASP A 50 -2.11 0.06 3.77
N ILE A 51 -3.02 -0.06 4.74
CA ILE A 51 -3.81 -1.29 4.93
C ILE A 51 -4.61 -1.62 3.67
N ILE A 52 -5.33 -0.64 3.10
CA ILE A 52 -6.09 -0.84 1.87
C ILE A 52 -5.15 -1.20 0.71
N GLY A 53 -4.03 -0.50 0.59
CA GLY A 53 -3.04 -0.72 -0.47
C GLY A 53 -2.42 -2.11 -0.40
N ILE A 54 -2.09 -2.59 0.80
CA ILE A 54 -1.58 -3.95 1.03
C ILE A 54 -2.62 -5.00 0.64
N ILE A 55 -3.88 -4.82 1.03
CA ILE A 55 -4.96 -5.75 0.68
C ILE A 55 -5.11 -5.82 -0.84
N VAL A 56 -5.17 -4.67 -1.53
CA VAL A 56 -5.26 -4.61 -2.99
C VAL A 56 -4.02 -5.26 -3.64
N PHE A 57 -2.82 -5.01 -3.12
CA PHE A 57 -1.58 -5.61 -3.62
C PHE A 57 -1.57 -7.14 -3.50
N VAL A 58 -1.99 -7.68 -2.35
CA VAL A 58 -2.06 -9.13 -2.12
C VAL A 58 -3.11 -9.80 -3.02
N ILE A 59 -4.19 -9.08 -3.34
CA ILE A 59 -5.28 -9.59 -4.19
C ILE A 59 -4.93 -9.53 -5.68
N VAL A 60 -4.20 -8.51 -6.13
CA VAL A 60 -3.82 -8.32 -7.53
C VAL A 60 -2.54 -9.08 -7.90
N GLN A 61 -1.58 -9.14 -6.97
CA GLN A 61 -0.23 -9.72 -7.14
C GLN A 61 0.40 -9.34 -8.49
N PRO A 62 0.70 -8.04 -8.69
CA PRO A 62 1.18 -7.53 -9.96
C PRO A 62 2.63 -7.94 -10.22
N VAL A 63 2.86 -8.65 -11.32
CA VAL A 63 4.20 -9.03 -11.81
C VAL A 63 4.56 -8.13 -12.99
N LEU A 64 5.70 -7.45 -12.88
CA LEU A 64 6.26 -6.67 -13.98
C LEU A 64 7.02 -7.61 -14.92
N VAL A 65 6.52 -7.76 -16.14
CA VAL A 65 7.16 -8.56 -17.19
C VAL A 65 7.59 -7.61 -18.29
N SER A 66 8.89 -7.61 -18.62
CA SER A 66 9.40 -6.90 -19.79
C SER A 66 9.70 -7.90 -20.88
N ASP A 67 9.04 -7.75 -22.02
CA ASP A 67 9.31 -8.53 -23.21
C ASP A 67 9.47 -7.58 -24.41
N ASN A 68 10.52 -7.77 -25.20
CA ASN A 68 10.85 -6.96 -26.37
C ASN A 68 10.84 -5.42 -26.14
N GLY A 69 11.28 -4.97 -24.95
CA GLY A 69 11.33 -3.54 -24.61
C GLY A 69 9.99 -2.92 -24.19
N ILE A 70 8.92 -3.71 -24.12
CA ILE A 70 7.61 -3.29 -23.62
C ILE A 70 7.43 -3.84 -22.21
N GLY A 71 7.19 -2.96 -21.24
CA GLY A 71 6.84 -3.33 -19.87
C GLY A 71 5.34 -3.57 -19.76
N THR A 72 4.95 -4.77 -19.35
CA THR A 72 3.55 -5.14 -19.07
C THR A 72 3.41 -5.56 -17.61
N VAL A 73 2.24 -5.30 -17.03
CA VAL A 73 1.90 -5.73 -15.66
C VAL A 73 0.90 -6.87 -15.77
N TRP A 74 1.27 -8.03 -15.24
CA TRP A 74 0.42 -9.22 -15.25
C TRP A 74 -0.16 -9.44 -13.85
N GLU A 75 -1.46 -9.69 -13.77
CA GLU A 75 -2.12 -10.05 -12.51
C GLU A 75 -2.01 -11.56 -12.30
N TYR A 76 -1.33 -11.97 -11.23
CA TYR A 76 -1.21 -13.37 -10.83
C TYR A 76 -2.01 -13.71 -9.58
N GLY A 77 -2.67 -12.72 -8.98
CA GLY A 77 -3.45 -12.90 -7.77
C GLY A 77 -4.83 -13.49 -8.03
N PRO A 78 -5.66 -13.62 -6.97
CA PRO A 78 -7.05 -14.06 -7.09
C PRO A 78 -7.89 -13.32 -8.14
N THR A 79 -7.55 -12.06 -8.47
CA THR A 79 -8.26 -11.28 -9.49
C THR A 79 -8.10 -11.86 -10.89
N HIS A 80 -7.04 -12.62 -11.15
CA HIS A 80 -6.80 -13.29 -12.43
C HIS A 80 -7.94 -14.22 -12.85
N TYR A 81 -8.72 -14.75 -11.90
CA TYR A 81 -9.84 -15.64 -12.19
C TYR A 81 -11.16 -14.90 -12.47
N LEU A 82 -11.20 -13.58 -12.27
CA LEU A 82 -12.39 -12.76 -12.52
C LEU A 82 -12.54 -12.46 -14.02
N PRO A 83 -13.76 -12.16 -14.52
CA PRO A 83 -13.93 -11.73 -15.90
C PRO A 83 -13.40 -10.32 -16.15
N ASN A 84 -13.11 -10.01 -17.42
CA ASN A 84 -12.40 -8.80 -17.89
C ASN A 84 -12.84 -7.43 -17.32
N PRO A 85 -14.12 -7.10 -17.03
CA PRO A 85 -14.40 -5.80 -16.44
C PRO A 85 -13.84 -5.69 -15.02
N TRP A 86 -13.85 -6.78 -14.26
CA TRP A 86 -13.40 -6.78 -12.87
C TRP A 86 -11.88 -6.77 -12.74
N GLN A 87 -11.19 -7.55 -13.58
CA GLN A 87 -9.71 -7.51 -13.65
C GLN A 87 -9.23 -6.08 -13.91
N CYS A 88 -9.78 -5.43 -14.95
CA CYS A 88 -9.43 -4.05 -15.29
C CYS A 88 -9.65 -3.09 -14.11
N LEU A 89 -10.78 -3.23 -13.41
CA LEU A 89 -11.10 -2.41 -12.23
C LEU A 89 -10.08 -2.59 -11.10
N PHE A 90 -9.68 -3.82 -10.79
CA PHE A 90 -8.68 -4.10 -9.75
C PHE A 90 -7.28 -3.63 -10.16
N SER A 91 -6.90 -3.74 -11.44
CA SER A 91 -5.69 -3.14 -12.00
C SER A 91 -5.66 -1.62 -11.83
N ILE A 92 -6.74 -0.92 -12.17
CA ILE A 92 -6.86 0.54 -12.00
C ILE A 92 -6.78 0.91 -10.52
N LEU A 93 -7.47 0.16 -9.65
CA LEU A 93 -7.43 0.38 -8.21
C LEU A 93 -6.01 0.20 -7.67
N PHE A 94 -5.29 -0.83 -8.09
CA PHE A 94 -3.89 -1.04 -7.71
C PHE A 94 -3.00 0.13 -8.15
N ALA A 95 -3.12 0.58 -9.40
CA ALA A 95 -2.35 1.71 -9.91
C ALA A 95 -2.65 3.02 -9.15
N PHE A 96 -3.92 3.25 -8.83
CA PHE A 96 -4.37 4.37 -8.00
C PHE A 96 -3.76 4.29 -6.60
N MET A 97 -3.89 3.16 -5.90
CA MET A 97 -3.35 2.99 -4.55
C MET A 97 -1.83 3.19 -4.51
N LYS A 98 -1.09 2.65 -5.48
CA LYS A 98 0.36 2.85 -5.59
C LYS A 98 0.74 4.33 -5.66
N ARG A 99 0.03 5.11 -6.50
CA ARG A 99 0.24 6.56 -6.61
C ARG A 99 -0.15 7.27 -5.32
N PHE A 100 -1.32 6.95 -4.78
CA PHE A 100 -1.88 7.59 -3.59
C PHE A 100 -0.98 7.40 -2.36
N THR A 101 -0.45 6.20 -2.13
CA THR A 101 0.51 5.93 -1.06
C THR A 101 1.80 6.76 -1.24
N THR A 102 2.29 6.91 -2.47
CA THR A 102 3.50 7.72 -2.74
C THR A 102 3.28 9.19 -2.36
N GLU A 103 2.13 9.76 -2.74
CA GLU A 103 1.77 11.16 -2.41
C GLU A 103 1.54 11.37 -0.90
N ASN A 104 1.05 10.36 -0.18
CA ASN A 104 0.90 10.44 1.27
C ASN A 104 2.24 10.56 1.99
N VAL A 105 3.26 9.82 1.53
CA VAL A 105 4.63 9.93 2.06
C VAL A 105 5.19 11.33 1.80
N CYS A 106 4.98 11.89 0.60
CA CYS A 106 5.36 13.27 0.28
C CYS A 106 4.67 14.28 1.22
N SER A 107 3.38 14.08 1.49
CA SER A 107 2.60 14.95 2.38
C SER A 107 3.14 14.94 3.82
N GLN A 108 3.51 13.76 4.34
CA GLN A 108 4.17 13.66 5.65
C GLN A 108 5.52 14.38 5.69
N PHE A 109 6.33 14.24 4.63
CA PHE A 109 7.61 14.90 4.53
C PHE A 109 7.45 16.43 4.56
N ILE A 110 6.54 16.97 3.75
CA ILE A 110 6.25 18.41 3.70
C ILE A 110 5.78 18.91 5.07
N PHE A 111 4.88 18.19 5.75
CA PHE A 111 4.40 18.57 7.07
C PHE A 111 5.54 18.64 8.10
N ARG A 112 6.44 17.65 8.11
CA ARG A 112 7.60 17.66 9.02
C ARG A 112 8.57 18.79 8.69
N TYR A 113 8.84 19.02 7.41
CA TYR A 113 9.71 20.10 6.96
C TYR A 113 9.19 21.47 7.42
N LEU A 114 7.90 21.74 7.20
CA LEU A 114 7.28 23.01 7.61
C LEU A 114 7.27 23.20 9.13
N THR A 115 7.04 22.13 9.90
CA THR A 115 7.04 22.21 11.38
C THR A 115 8.43 22.46 11.98
N VAL A 116 9.51 22.10 11.28
CA VAL A 116 10.89 22.29 11.77
C VAL A 116 11.49 23.62 11.31
N VAL A 117 11.21 24.04 10.07
CA VAL A 117 11.84 25.19 9.44
C VAL A 117 11.08 26.50 9.68
N ARG A 118 9.76 26.44 9.88
CA ARG A 118 8.93 27.59 10.27
C ARG A 118 8.52 27.45 11.73
#